data_AF-A0A527ZCJ3-F1
#
_entry.id   AF-A0A527ZCJ3-F1
#
_cell.length_a   1.000
_cell.length_b   1.000
_cell.length_c   1.000
_cell.angle_alpha   90.00
_cell.angle_beta   90.00
_cell.angle_gamma   90.00
#
_symmetry.space_group_name_H-M   'P 1'
#
loop_
_entity.id
_entity.type
_entity.pdbx_description
1 polymer ?
#
loop_
_entity_poly.entity_id
_entity_poly.type
_entity_poly.pdbx_seq_one_letter_code
_entity_poly.pdbx_strand_id
1 'polypeptide(L)'
;YGPVKPSEVKSLFDCGFLTGGHHKRWLGAPDKIPFLARQTRLTFARCGVINPLSLDHYRAHGGLKGLQNAVAMAPADIVKQVTESGLRGRGGAGFPTGIKWKTVLDTTADKKYIVCNADEGDSATFADRMIMEGD
;
A
#
# COMPACT_ATOMS: atom_id res chain seq x y z
N TYR A 1 -9.22 19.18 3.33
CA TYR A 1 -10.56 19.69 2.97
C TYR A 1 -11.25 18.66 2.08
N GLY A 2 -12.56 18.43 2.19
CA GLY A 2 -13.25 17.50 1.29
C GLY A 2 -14.77 17.32 1.54
N PRO A 3 -15.51 16.76 0.55
CA PRO A 3 -15.15 16.75 -0.87
C PRO A 3 -15.17 18.19 -1.43
N VAL A 4 -14.22 18.53 -2.31
CA VAL A 4 -14.08 19.87 -2.89
C VAL A 4 -14.58 19.85 -4.33
N LYS A 5 -15.44 20.81 -4.69
CA LYS A 5 -15.83 21.07 -6.09
C LYS A 5 -14.96 22.18 -6.70
N PRO A 6 -14.73 22.20 -8.03
CA PRO A 6 -13.98 23.27 -8.68
C PRO A 6 -14.51 24.68 -8.37
N SER A 7 -15.84 24.84 -8.23
CA SER A 7 -16.48 26.10 -7.87
C SER A 7 -16.17 26.59 -6.45
N GLU A 8 -15.62 25.75 -5.57
CA GLU A 8 -15.28 26.09 -4.18
C GLU A 8 -13.80 26.45 -4.02
N VAL A 9 -12.99 26.39 -5.08
CA VAL A 9 -11.55 26.68 -5.00
C VAL A 9 -11.31 28.13 -4.56
N LYS A 10 -12.02 29.09 -5.15
CA LYS A 10 -11.86 30.50 -4.76
C LYS A 10 -12.14 30.71 -3.27
N SER A 11 -13.22 30.14 -2.73
CA SER A 11 -13.57 30.31 -1.31
C SER A 11 -12.57 29.63 -0.37
N LEU A 12 -11.88 28.57 -0.80
CA LEU A 12 -10.77 28.00 -0.04
C LEU A 12 -9.61 28.99 0.08
N PHE A 13 -9.24 29.67 -1.02
CA PHE A 13 -8.21 30.71 -0.98
C PHE A 13 -8.64 31.90 -0.11
N ASP A 14 -9.89 32.35 -0.23
CA ASP A 14 -10.44 33.45 0.58
C ASP A 14 -10.36 33.14 2.10
N CYS A 15 -10.45 31.86 2.50
CA CYS A 15 -10.30 31.41 3.89
C CYS A 15 -8.87 31.01 4.28
N GLY A 16 -7.86 31.23 3.43
CA GLY A 16 -6.46 30.95 3.77
C GLY A 16 -6.12 29.46 3.88
N PHE A 17 -6.64 28.60 2.99
CA PHE A 17 -6.40 27.15 3.10
C PHE A 17 -4.92 26.73 3.01
N LEU A 18 -4.07 27.55 2.36
CA LEU A 18 -2.62 27.31 2.26
C LEU A 18 -1.91 27.32 3.62
N THR A 19 -2.48 28.00 4.61
CA THR A 19 -2.00 28.02 6.00
C THR A 19 -2.93 27.24 6.95
N GLY A 20 -3.86 26.46 6.40
CA GLY A 20 -4.78 25.63 7.17
C GLY A 20 -6.02 26.36 7.71
N GLY A 21 -6.40 27.49 7.12
CA GLY A 21 -7.55 28.26 7.58
C GLY A 21 -8.89 27.51 7.54
N HIS A 22 -9.79 27.85 8.46
CA HIS A 22 -11.06 27.12 8.63
C HIS A 22 -12.05 27.44 7.48
N HIS A 23 -12.62 26.40 6.87
CA HIS A 23 -13.60 26.50 5.78
C HIS A 23 -14.70 25.45 6.01
N LYS A 24 -15.89 25.60 5.41
CA LYS A 24 -16.99 24.60 5.51
C LYS A 24 -16.61 23.18 5.07
N ARG A 25 -15.52 23.03 4.29
CA ARG A 25 -14.96 21.74 3.84
C ARG A 25 -13.79 21.27 4.69
N TRP A 26 -13.42 21.97 5.76
CA TRP A 26 -12.32 21.60 6.63
C TRP A 26 -12.69 20.34 7.42
N LEU A 27 -11.76 19.37 7.46
CA LEU A 27 -11.95 18.07 8.11
C LEU A 27 -10.93 17.83 9.23
N GLY A 28 -10.08 18.82 9.53
CA GLY A 28 -8.94 18.66 10.42
C GLY A 28 -7.76 17.93 9.78
N ALA A 29 -6.82 17.49 10.63
CA ALA A 29 -5.65 16.73 10.23
C ALA A 29 -6.08 15.32 9.76
N PRO A 30 -5.66 14.86 8.56
CA PRO A 30 -6.12 13.58 8.01
C PRO A 30 -5.90 12.36 8.92
N ASP A 31 -4.77 12.30 9.62
CA ASP A 31 -4.43 11.22 10.56
C ASP A 31 -5.29 11.21 11.83
N LYS A 32 -6.01 12.30 12.11
CA LYS A 32 -6.94 12.42 13.25
C LYS A 32 -8.38 12.13 12.88
N ILE A 33 -8.71 11.99 11.59
CA ILE A 33 -10.06 11.64 11.15
C ILE A 33 -10.38 10.22 11.67
N PRO A 34 -11.46 10.00 12.46
CA PRO A 34 -11.71 8.71 13.11
C PRO A 34 -11.74 7.51 12.16
N PHE A 35 -12.19 7.70 10.92
CA PHE A 35 -12.17 6.67 9.88
C PHE A 35 -10.76 6.18 9.56
N LEU A 36 -9.77 7.08 9.52
CA LEU A 36 -8.36 6.76 9.24
C LEU A 36 -7.61 6.38 10.53
N ALA A 37 -7.82 7.14 11.61
CA ALA A 37 -7.13 6.99 12.88
C ALA A 37 -7.34 5.61 13.54
N ARG A 38 -8.46 4.94 13.25
CA ARG A 38 -8.81 3.62 13.80
C ARG A 38 -8.36 2.44 12.94
N GLN A 39 -7.56 2.68 11.90
CA GLN A 39 -7.07 1.63 11.02
C GLN A 39 -5.65 1.18 11.39
N THR A 40 -5.38 -0.11 11.23
CA THR A 40 -4.02 -0.65 11.25
C THR A 40 -3.51 -0.80 9.81
N ARG A 41 -2.94 0.28 9.26
CA ARG A 41 -2.50 0.33 7.85
C ARG A 41 -1.09 -0.24 7.69
N LEU A 42 -0.93 -1.56 7.75
CA LEU A 42 0.37 -2.21 7.51
C LEU A 42 0.76 -2.13 6.02
N THR A 43 -0.08 -2.67 5.13
CA THR A 43 0.17 -2.64 3.67
C THR A 43 -0.06 -1.25 3.10
N PHE A 44 -1.16 -0.61 3.50
CA PHE A 44 -1.59 0.69 2.98
C PHE A 44 -0.91 1.89 3.66
N ALA A 45 0.21 1.71 4.37
CA ALA A 45 0.82 2.76 5.20
C ALA A 45 1.11 4.07 4.44
N ARG A 46 1.46 3.97 3.15
CA ARG A 46 1.89 5.09 2.30
C ARG A 46 0.82 5.61 1.35
N CYS A 47 -0.21 4.83 1.04
CA CYS A 47 -1.22 5.22 0.04
C CYS A 47 -1.94 6.51 0.46
N GLY A 48 -1.88 7.54 -0.40
CA GLY A 48 -2.44 8.86 -0.15
C GLY A 48 -1.58 9.79 0.73
N VAL A 49 -0.38 9.34 1.12
CA VAL A 49 0.62 10.16 1.84
C VAL A 49 1.76 10.56 0.90
N ILE A 50 2.21 9.65 0.04
CA ILE A 50 3.33 9.86 -0.87
C ILE A 50 2.86 10.31 -2.26
N ASN A 51 3.80 10.85 -3.05
CA ASN A 51 3.65 10.87 -4.50
C ASN A 51 3.98 9.44 -5.00
N PRO A 52 3.03 8.71 -5.60
CA PRO A 52 3.21 7.30 -5.95
C PRO A 52 4.31 7.05 -6.99
N LEU A 53 4.67 8.06 -7.79
CA LEU A 53 5.74 7.95 -8.78
C LEU A 53 7.10 8.47 -8.29
N SER A 54 7.22 8.85 -7.01
CA SER A 54 8.46 9.38 -6.43
C SER A 54 9.19 8.33 -5.59
N LEU A 55 10.34 7.88 -6.10
CA LEU A 55 11.23 6.97 -5.36
C LEU A 55 11.75 7.59 -4.06
N ASP A 56 11.96 8.91 -4.02
CA ASP A 56 12.44 9.59 -2.82
C ASP A 56 11.38 9.62 -1.72
N HIS A 57 10.12 9.90 -2.08
CA HIS A 57 9.02 9.77 -1.12
C HIS A 57 8.88 8.33 -0.65
N TYR A 58 8.93 7.35 -1.57
CA TYR A 58 8.82 5.93 -1.22
C TYR A 58 9.90 5.53 -0.19
N ARG A 59 11.16 5.87 -0.45
CA ARG A 59 12.29 5.61 0.47
C ARG A 59 12.16 6.35 1.81
N ALA A 60 11.77 7.63 1.79
CA ALA A 60 11.58 8.42 3.01
C ALA A 60 10.53 7.81 3.95
N HIS A 61 9.60 7.02 3.42
CA HIS A 61 8.55 6.31 4.17
C HIS A 61 8.83 4.81 4.34
N GLY A 62 10.11 4.41 4.32
CA GLY A 62 10.55 3.05 4.60
C GLY A 62 10.47 2.08 3.41
N GLY A 63 10.14 2.56 2.22
CA GLY A 63 10.19 1.80 0.98
C GLY A 63 11.59 1.24 0.70
N LEU A 64 11.65 0.12 -0.02
CA LEU A 64 12.86 -0.67 -0.31
C LEU A 64 13.58 -1.29 0.89
N LYS A 65 13.29 -0.93 2.14
CA LYS A 65 13.95 -1.50 3.32
C LYS A 65 13.83 -3.03 3.37
N GLY A 66 12.64 -3.56 3.08
CA GLY A 66 12.42 -5.01 2.99
C GLY A 66 13.24 -5.67 1.88
N LEU A 67 13.34 -5.02 0.71
CA LEU A 67 14.14 -5.50 -0.42
C LEU A 67 15.64 -5.51 -0.09
N GLN A 68 16.15 -4.43 0.51
CA GLN A 68 17.55 -4.31 0.93
C GLN A 68 17.94 -5.43 1.88
N ASN A 69 17.07 -5.76 2.84
CA ASN A 69 17.28 -6.91 3.73
C ASN A 69 17.25 -8.24 2.96
N ALA A 70 16.24 -8.45 2.10
CA ALA A 70 16.06 -9.69 1.37
C ALA A 70 17.22 -10.00 0.41
N VAL A 71 17.80 -9.01 -0.24
CA VAL A 71 18.96 -9.17 -1.14
C VAL A 71 20.20 -9.70 -0.39
N ALA A 72 20.30 -9.45 0.91
CA ALA A 72 21.38 -9.95 1.76
C ALA A 72 21.10 -11.35 2.37
N MET A 73 19.97 -11.97 2.04
CA MET A 73 19.53 -13.25 2.60
C MET A 73 19.61 -14.38 1.58
N ALA A 74 19.78 -15.62 2.07
CA ALA A 74 19.57 -16.79 1.23
C ALA A 74 18.07 -16.91 0.86
N PRO A 75 17.72 -17.38 -0.35
CA PRO A 75 16.32 -17.53 -0.76
C PRO A 75 15.46 -18.36 0.22
N ALA A 76 16.05 -19.39 0.82
CA ALA A 76 15.38 -20.23 1.82
C ALA A 76 14.99 -19.45 3.09
N ASP A 77 15.83 -18.49 3.52
CA ASP A 77 15.56 -17.66 4.70
C ASP A 77 14.43 -16.66 4.43
N ILE A 78 14.33 -16.15 3.20
CA ILE A 78 13.22 -15.29 2.79
C ILE A 78 11.90 -16.06 2.84
N VAL A 79 11.86 -17.28 2.29
CA VAL A 79 10.68 -18.16 2.35
C VAL A 79 10.32 -18.50 3.79
N LYS A 80 11.32 -18.75 4.64
CA LYS A 80 11.12 -18.98 6.07
C LYS A 80 10.46 -17.78 6.76
N GLN A 81 10.98 -16.56 6.57
CA GLN A 81 10.37 -15.36 7.16
C GLN A 81 8.92 -15.14 6.70
N VAL A 82 8.63 -15.36 5.42
CA VAL A 82 7.26 -15.27 4.89
C VAL A 82 6.35 -16.33 5.51
N THR A 83 6.87 -17.54 5.73
CA THR A 83 6.13 -18.62 6.42
C THR A 83 5.85 -18.25 7.87
N GLU A 84 6.86 -17.76 8.60
CA GLU A 84 6.75 -17.34 10.00
C GLU A 84 5.83 -16.13 10.20
N SER A 85 5.70 -15.26 9.19
CA SER A 85 4.75 -14.14 9.24
C SER A 85 3.28 -14.57 9.28
N GLY A 86 2.97 -15.83 8.93
CA GLY A 86 1.61 -16.33 8.82
C GLY A 86 0.83 -15.75 7.62
N LEU A 87 1.51 -15.14 6.64
CA LEU A 87 0.86 -14.56 5.47
C LEU A 87 0.08 -15.63 4.69
N ARG A 88 -1.18 -15.31 4.39
CA ARG A 88 -2.08 -16.11 3.56
C ARG A 88 -2.46 -15.32 2.30
N GLY A 89 -2.77 -16.03 1.22
CA GLY A 89 -3.21 -15.44 -0.04
C GLY A 89 -4.42 -14.53 0.15
N ARG A 90 -4.34 -13.31 -0.38
CA ARG A 90 -5.37 -12.27 -0.21
C ARG A 90 -6.43 -12.24 -1.31
N GLY A 91 -6.22 -12.96 -2.41
CA GLY A 91 -7.24 -13.16 -3.47
C GLY A 91 -8.32 -14.19 -3.11
N GLY A 92 -8.78 -14.24 -1.86
CA GLY A 92 -9.89 -15.09 -1.42
C GLY A 92 -9.51 -16.50 -0.91
N ALA A 93 -8.73 -17.28 -1.66
CA ALA A 93 -8.48 -18.69 -1.33
C ALA A 93 -7.70 -18.93 -0.02
N GLY A 94 -6.99 -17.92 0.49
CA GLY A 94 -6.35 -17.99 1.81
C GLY A 94 -5.27 -19.07 1.95
N PHE A 95 -4.66 -19.55 0.87
CA PHE A 95 -3.57 -20.52 0.94
C PHE A 95 -2.32 -19.91 1.59
N PRO A 96 -1.58 -20.60 2.48
CA PRO A 96 -0.37 -20.05 3.10
C PRO A 96 0.69 -19.66 2.07
N THR A 97 1.07 -18.38 2.03
CA THR A 97 1.97 -17.84 1.00
C THR A 97 3.37 -18.45 1.09
N GLY A 98 3.88 -18.65 2.31
CA GLY A 98 5.19 -19.29 2.53
C GLY A 98 5.28 -20.71 1.99
N ILE A 99 4.23 -21.52 2.17
CA ILE A 99 4.17 -22.89 1.63
C ILE A 99 4.18 -22.86 0.09
N LYS A 100 3.40 -21.96 -0.51
CA LYS A 100 3.38 -21.78 -1.98
C LYS A 100 4.78 -21.45 -2.51
N TRP A 101 5.48 -20.54 -1.85
CA TRP A 101 6.84 -20.15 -2.25
C TRP A 101 7.85 -21.27 -2.03
N LYS A 102 7.71 -22.04 -0.94
CA LYS A 102 8.57 -23.20 -0.67
C LYS A 102 8.47 -24.25 -1.78
N THR A 103 7.25 -24.57 -2.23
CA THR A 103 7.05 -25.49 -3.37
C THR A 103 7.74 -24.99 -4.64
N VAL A 104 7.64 -23.70 -4.95
CA VAL A 104 8.32 -23.10 -6.13
C VAL A 104 9.84 -23.11 -5.96
N LEU A 105 10.34 -22.80 -4.76
CA LEU A 105 11.77 -22.81 -4.44
C LEU A 105 12.37 -24.21 -4.64
N ASP A 106 11.71 -25.24 -4.10
CA ASP A 106 12.18 -26.62 -4.11
C ASP A 106 12.04 -27.31 -5.47
N THR A 107 11.26 -26.73 -6.40
CA THR A 107 11.14 -27.24 -7.77
C THR A 107 12.42 -26.94 -8.55
N THR A 108 13.06 -27.98 -9.10
CA THR A 108 14.21 -27.82 -10.02
C THR A 108 13.71 -27.34 -11.39
N ALA A 109 14.18 -26.18 -11.83
CA ALA A 109 13.89 -25.63 -13.15
C ALA A 109 14.95 -24.58 -13.53
N ASP A 110 15.31 -24.52 -14.81
CA ASP A 110 16.26 -23.52 -15.34
C ASP A 110 15.70 -22.09 -15.31
N LYS A 111 14.36 -21.96 -15.36
CA LYS A 111 13.65 -20.68 -15.33
C LYS A 111 12.42 -20.77 -14.46
N LYS A 112 12.18 -19.72 -13.68
CA LYS A 112 11.02 -19.56 -12.80
C LYS A 112 10.40 -18.18 -13.04
N TYR A 113 9.12 -18.05 -12.72
CA TYR A 113 8.35 -16.82 -12.96
C TYR A 113 7.64 -16.38 -11.69
N ILE A 114 7.47 -15.06 -11.55
CA ILE A 114 6.55 -14.45 -10.61
C ILE A 114 5.41 -13.85 -11.43
N VAL A 115 4.18 -14.22 -11.08
CA VAL A 115 2.97 -13.71 -11.73
C VAL A 115 2.15 -13.01 -10.67
N CYS A 116 1.95 -11.70 -10.83
CA CYS A 116 0.99 -10.94 -10.05
C CYS A 116 -0.37 -11.06 -10.74
N ASN A 117 -1.38 -11.55 -10.02
CA ASN A 117 -2.76 -11.44 -10.49
C ASN A 117 -3.32 -10.11 -9.98
N ALA A 118 -3.58 -9.19 -10.91
CA ALA A 118 -4.12 -7.86 -10.64
C ALA A 118 -5.43 -7.62 -11.43
N ASP A 119 -6.15 -8.69 -11.77
CA ASP A 119 -7.40 -8.60 -12.52
C ASP A 119 -8.50 -7.88 -11.72
N GLU A 120 -8.54 -8.08 -10.39
CA GLU A 120 -9.50 -7.45 -9.44
C GLU A 120 -10.94 -7.36 -9.99
N GLY A 121 -11.39 -8.41 -10.69
CA GLY A 121 -12.66 -8.41 -11.43
C GLY A 121 -13.92 -8.50 -10.58
N ASP A 122 -13.80 -8.73 -9.26
CA ASP A 122 -14.93 -8.75 -8.36
C ASP A 122 -15.55 -7.36 -8.20
N SER A 123 -16.87 -7.28 -8.16
CA SER A 123 -17.55 -6.00 -7.98
C SER A 123 -17.19 -5.38 -6.62
N ALA A 124 -16.89 -4.08 -6.63
CA ALA A 124 -16.56 -3.29 -5.43
C ALA A 124 -15.24 -3.65 -4.72
N THR A 125 -14.38 -4.49 -5.32
CA THR A 125 -12.97 -4.57 -4.92
C THR A 125 -12.17 -3.46 -5.60
N PHE A 126 -11.30 -2.81 -4.84
CA PHE A 126 -10.44 -1.72 -5.32
C PHE A 126 -9.12 -1.61 -4.54
N ALA A 127 -8.80 -2.62 -3.73
CA ALA A 127 -7.59 -2.63 -2.92
C ALA A 127 -6.34 -2.80 -3.79
N ASP A 128 -6.38 -3.70 -4.77
CA ASP A 128 -5.27 -3.92 -5.71
C ASP A 128 -5.08 -2.67 -6.56
N ARG A 129 -6.18 -2.12 -7.11
CA ARG A 129 -6.17 -0.84 -7.82
C ARG A 129 -5.55 0.29 -7.00
N MET A 130 -5.95 0.42 -5.72
CA MET A 130 -5.40 1.46 -4.84
C MET A 130 -3.90 1.29 -4.56
N ILE A 131 -3.40 0.05 -4.47
CA ILE A 131 -1.96 -0.19 -4.32
C ILE A 131 -1.23 0.17 -5.62
N MET A 132 -1.72 -0.27 -6.78
CA MET A 132 -1.08 0.01 -8.08
C MET A 132 -1.04 1.49 -8.44
N GLU A 133 -2.06 2.26 -8.07
CA GLU A 133 -2.12 3.70 -8.35
C GLU A 133 -1.47 4.56 -7.25
N GLY A 134 -1.34 4.04 -6.03
CA GLY A 134 -1.16 4.86 -4.81
C GLY A 134 0.13 4.66 -4.02
N ASP A 135 0.95 3.66 -4.33
CA ASP A 135 2.25 3.36 -3.71
C ASP A 135 3.14 2.53 -4.65
#